data_AF-A0A8J2ZX54-F1
#
_entry.id   AF-A0A8J2ZX54-F1
#
_cell.length_a   1.000
_cell.length_b   1.000
_cell.length_c   1.000
_cell.angle_alpha   90.00
_cell.angle_beta   90.00
_cell.angle_gamma   90.00
#
_symmetry.space_group_name_H-M   'P 1'
#
loop_
_entity.id
_entity.type
_entity.pdbx_description
1 polymer ?
#
loop_
_entity_poly.entity_id
_entity_poly.type
_entity_poly.pdbx_seq_one_letter_code
_entity_poly.pdbx_strand_id
1 'polypeptide(L)'
;MNRDQEILENLKQLPLDKEIPEKTHLRIKKMLETVGTTEENENLRVRKLPTFPSASKIWLAAVACLIIVLPLIFFTMQNKEATNGISGDSALDRGFQSYMRSFDYHEGDYSVLTEHVKGNDGLIIYEDKKQEEPEAYWMAFFKKEHNQWNWAGGTSCADGWSSNPNQPDLWCGSLQGSHFSKVLIGGNSTTPNKEVNLLRIKDNKIIWYYLDYDHYKDISILAKKDDGAKLWVKLLSSQKPVDAKDHYFTSDERKKE
;
A
#
# COMPACT_ATOMS: atom_id res chain seq x y z
N MET A 1 -6.78 -0.07 -43.78
CA MET A 1 -7.56 -1.14 -43.10
C MET A 1 -7.86 -0.62 -41.71
N ASN A 2 -9.13 -0.53 -41.30
CA ASN A 2 -9.48 -0.08 -39.95
C ASN A 2 -8.99 -1.14 -38.93
N ARG A 3 -8.53 -0.70 -37.75
CA ARG A 3 -8.05 -1.58 -36.66
C ARG A 3 -9.07 -2.67 -36.31
N ASP A 4 -10.35 -2.35 -36.45
CA ASP A 4 -11.45 -3.29 -36.23
C ASP A 4 -11.52 -4.40 -37.30
N GLN A 5 -11.18 -4.09 -38.55
CA GLN A 5 -11.11 -5.07 -39.64
C GLN A 5 -9.91 -6.01 -39.48
N GLU A 6 -8.79 -5.50 -38.97
CA GLU A 6 -7.59 -6.29 -38.66
C GLU A 6 -7.87 -7.29 -37.52
N ILE A 7 -8.60 -6.87 -36.48
CA ILE A 7 -9.03 -7.74 -35.38
C ILE A 7 -9.98 -8.84 -35.89
N LEU A 8 -10.91 -8.50 -36.79
CA LEU A 8 -11.87 -9.46 -37.35
C LEU A 8 -11.20 -10.53 -38.22
N GLU A 9 -10.21 -10.14 -39.04
CA GLU A 9 -9.45 -11.11 -39.85
C GLU A 9 -8.57 -12.02 -38.99
N ASN A 10 -7.96 -11.48 -37.92
CA ASN A 10 -7.17 -12.29 -36.99
C ASN A 10 -8.04 -13.29 -36.20
N LEU A 11 -9.29 -12.95 -35.89
CA LEU A 11 -10.22 -13.87 -35.20
C LEU A 11 -10.70 -15.02 -36.09
N LYS A 12 -10.77 -14.83 -37.42
CA LYS A 12 -11.16 -15.89 -38.37
C LYS A 12 -10.07 -16.96 -38.56
N GLN A 13 -8.82 -16.66 -38.22
CA GLN A 13 -7.69 -17.57 -38.38
C GLN A 13 -7.44 -18.48 -37.15
N LEU A 14 -8.23 -18.33 -36.08
CA LEU A 14 -8.08 -19.18 -34.89
C LEU A 14 -8.60 -20.60 -35.17
N PRO A 15 -7.83 -21.65 -34.85
CA PRO A 15 -8.26 -23.04 -35.03
C PRO A 15 -9.42 -23.35 -34.07
N LEU A 16 -10.58 -23.71 -34.63
CA LEU A 16 -11.83 -23.96 -33.90
C LEU A 16 -11.90 -25.36 -33.25
N ASP A 17 -10.79 -26.10 -33.18
CA ASP A 17 -10.77 -27.53 -32.82
C ASP A 17 -10.40 -27.83 -31.36
N LYS A 18 -10.21 -26.82 -30.51
CA LYS A 18 -10.04 -27.01 -29.06
C LYS A 18 -11.32 -26.63 -28.33
N GLU A 19 -11.80 -27.52 -27.46
CA GLU A 19 -13.00 -27.32 -26.63
C GLU A 19 -12.97 -25.98 -25.90
N ILE A 20 -13.64 -24.99 -26.49
CA ILE A 20 -13.84 -23.68 -25.88
C ILE A 20 -15.05 -23.82 -24.93
N PRO A 21 -14.92 -23.47 -23.65
CA PRO A 21 -16.04 -23.53 -22.70
C PRO A 21 -17.22 -22.70 -23.22
N GLU A 22 -18.41 -23.31 -23.19
CA GLU A 22 -19.66 -22.87 -23.83
C GLU A 22 -20.03 -21.39 -23.56
N LYS A 23 -19.62 -20.87 -22.39
CA LYS A 23 -19.82 -19.48 -21.97
C LYS A 23 -19.07 -18.46 -22.84
N THR A 24 -17.97 -18.87 -23.47
CA THR A 24 -17.13 -18.04 -24.34
C THR A 24 -17.73 -17.95 -25.75
N HIS A 25 -18.36 -19.02 -26.24
CA HIS A 25 -19.10 -19.04 -27.51
C HIS A 25 -20.23 -18.02 -27.52
N LEU A 26 -20.97 -17.90 -26.41
CA LEU A 26 -22.09 -16.95 -26.29
C LEU A 26 -21.61 -15.49 -26.34
N ARG A 27 -20.41 -15.21 -25.81
CA ARG A 27 -19.85 -13.85 -25.76
C ARG A 27 -19.33 -13.39 -27.12
N ILE A 28 -18.68 -14.30 -27.86
CA ILE A 28 -18.20 -14.02 -29.23
C ILE A 28 -19.38 -13.84 -30.20
N LYS A 29 -20.42 -14.68 -30.09
CA LYS A 29 -21.63 -14.54 -30.93
C LYS A 29 -22.33 -13.18 -30.73
N LYS A 30 -22.44 -12.71 -29.49
CA LYS A 30 -23.06 -11.42 -29.17
C LYS A 30 -22.25 -10.23 -29.70
N MET A 31 -20.92 -10.33 -29.72
CA MET A 31 -20.06 -9.30 -30.31
C MET A 31 -20.20 -9.24 -31.83
N LEU A 32 -20.28 -10.39 -32.51
CA LEU A 32 -20.45 -10.43 -33.97
C LEU A 32 -21.82 -9.89 -34.43
N GLU A 33 -22.89 -10.16 -33.67
CA GLU A 33 -24.24 -9.60 -33.94
C GLU A 33 -24.29 -8.07 -33.71
N THR A 34 -23.50 -7.54 -32.77
CA THR A 34 -23.45 -6.11 -32.50
C THR A 34 -22.69 -5.34 -33.60
N VAL A 35 -21.68 -5.96 -34.22
CA VAL A 35 -20.91 -5.34 -35.31
C VAL A 35 -21.69 -5.33 -36.64
N GLY A 36 -22.52 -6.34 -36.90
CA GLY A 36 -23.32 -6.46 -38.13
C GLY A 36 -24.48 -5.46 -38.28
N THR A 37 -24.81 -4.66 -37.26
CA THR A 37 -25.95 -3.72 -37.30
C THR A 37 -25.54 -2.26 -37.54
N THR A 38 -24.26 -1.99 -37.80
CA THR A 38 -23.74 -0.60 -37.92
C THR A 38 -23.37 -0.20 -39.35
N GLU A 39 -23.59 -1.06 -40.36
CA GLU A 39 -23.13 -0.82 -41.73
C GLU A 39 -24.24 -0.55 -42.77
N GLU A 40 -25.45 -0.21 -42.33
CA GLU A 40 -26.55 0.14 -43.26
C GLU A 40 -27.20 1.47 -42.88
N ASN A 41 -26.50 2.58 -43.14
CA ASN A 41 -27.10 3.88 -43.47
C ASN A 41 -26.03 4.95 -43.77
N GLU A 42 -25.20 4.72 -44.79
CA GLU A 42 -24.49 5.82 -45.46
C GLU A 42 -24.87 5.81 -46.94
N ASN A 43 -26.03 6.39 -47.28
CA ASN A 43 -26.21 6.96 -48.60
C ASN A 43 -27.25 8.09 -48.56
N LEU A 44 -26.95 9.15 -49.32
CA LEU A 44 -27.63 10.45 -49.44
C LEU A 44 -27.40 11.48 -48.30
N ARG A 45 -26.32 12.25 -48.42
CA ARG A 45 -26.37 13.69 -48.11
C ARG A 45 -25.85 14.53 -49.27
N VAL A 46 -26.83 15.14 -49.94
CA VAL A 46 -26.68 16.32 -50.80
C VAL A 46 -25.96 17.42 -50.03
N ARG A 47 -24.92 18.01 -50.63
CA ARG A 47 -24.20 19.18 -50.10
C ARG A 47 -25.19 20.34 -49.92
N LYS A 48 -25.57 20.63 -48.68
CA LYS A 48 -26.17 21.92 -48.30
C LYS A 48 -25.04 22.86 -47.89
N LEU A 49 -25.06 24.08 -48.45
CA LEU A 49 -24.15 25.16 -48.10
C LEU A 49 -24.19 25.44 -46.57
N PRO A 50 -23.06 25.87 -45.99
CA PRO A 50 -22.97 26.12 -44.55
C PRO A 50 -23.91 27.26 -44.16
N THR A 51 -24.97 26.93 -43.43
CA THR A 51 -25.71 27.92 -42.67
C THR A 51 -24.87 28.30 -41.46
N PHE A 52 -24.48 29.56 -41.39
CA PHE A 52 -23.76 30.10 -40.24
C PHE A 52 -24.57 29.80 -38.96
N PRO A 53 -23.97 29.14 -37.95
CA PRO A 53 -24.68 28.86 -36.71
C PRO A 53 -25.07 30.20 -36.07
N SER A 54 -26.36 30.33 -35.73
CA SER A 54 -26.85 31.46 -34.94
C SER A 54 -25.95 31.66 -33.72
N ALA A 55 -25.69 32.90 -33.33
CA ALA A 55 -24.75 33.27 -32.27
C ALA A 55 -24.91 32.46 -30.97
N SER A 56 -26.12 31.95 -30.69
CA SER A 56 -26.43 31.04 -29.58
C SER A 56 -25.65 29.72 -29.59
N LYS A 57 -25.38 29.13 -30.77
CA LYS A 57 -24.68 27.83 -30.89
C LYS A 57 -23.16 27.98 -30.75
N ILE A 58 -22.61 29.11 -31.15
CA ILE A 58 -21.18 29.44 -30.95
C ILE A 58 -20.90 29.63 -29.45
N TRP A 59 -21.84 30.26 -28.73
CA TRP A 59 -21.72 30.47 -27.28
C TRP A 59 -21.74 29.14 -26.50
N LEU A 60 -22.61 28.19 -26.88
CA LEU A 60 -22.67 26.88 -26.24
C LEU A 60 -21.40 26.04 -26.44
N ALA A 61 -20.77 26.12 -27.61
CA ALA A 61 -19.53 25.40 -27.89
C ALA A 61 -18.34 25.97 -27.07
N ALA A 62 -18.28 27.29 -26.90
CA ALA A 62 -17.23 27.94 -26.10
C ALA A 62 -17.34 27.58 -24.61
N VAL A 63 -18.56 27.53 -24.06
CA VAL A 63 -18.81 27.13 -22.67
C VAL A 63 -18.43 25.65 -22.45
N ALA A 64 -18.73 24.76 -23.39
CA ALA A 64 -18.36 23.35 -23.30
C ALA A 64 -16.83 23.13 -23.27
N CYS A 65 -16.06 23.90 -24.06
CA CYS A 65 -14.59 23.84 -24.02
C CYS A 65 -14.02 24.32 -22.67
N LEU A 66 -14.59 25.38 -22.08
CA LEU A 66 -14.15 25.90 -20.78
C LEU A 66 -14.36 24.88 -19.65
N ILE A 67 -15.47 24.14 -19.69
CA ILE A 67 -15.78 23.10 -18.70
C ILE A 67 -14.80 21.92 -18.78
N ILE A 68 -14.23 21.61 -19.96
CA ILE A 68 -13.29 20.50 -20.12
C ILE A 68 -11.84 20.93 -19.81
N VAL A 69 -11.46 22.16 -20.14
CA VAL A 69 -10.08 22.65 -19.99
C VAL A 69 -9.76 23.07 -18.55
N LEU A 70 -10.72 23.66 -17.83
CA LEU A 70 -10.49 24.12 -16.45
C LEU A 70 -10.12 22.99 -15.47
N PRO A 71 -10.78 21.81 -15.46
CA PRO A 71 -10.40 20.69 -14.60
C PRO A 71 -9.00 20.16 -14.90
N LEU A 72 -8.59 20.13 -16.17
CA LEU A 72 -7.26 19.65 -16.57
C LEU A 72 -6.14 20.57 -16.05
N ILE A 73 -6.33 21.89 -16.13
CA ILE A 73 -5.38 22.85 -15.55
C ILE A 73 -5.34 22.72 -14.02
N PHE A 74 -6.50 22.58 -13.37
CA PHE A 74 -6.57 22.40 -11.92
C PHE A 74 -5.90 21.10 -11.45
N PHE A 75 -6.01 20.02 -12.23
CA PHE A 75 -5.36 18.74 -11.94
C PHE A 75 -3.83 18.81 -12.08
N THR A 76 -3.32 19.61 -13.02
CA THR A 76 -1.85 19.78 -13.18
C THR A 76 -1.21 20.61 -12.07
N MET A 77 -1.95 21.49 -11.40
CA MET A 77 -1.41 22.31 -10.29
C MET A 77 -1.29 21.54 -8.96
N GLN A 78 -2.00 20.42 -8.78
CA GLN A 78 -1.90 19.63 -7.54
C GLN A 78 -0.73 18.62 -7.53
N ASN A 79 0.04 18.50 -8.63
CA ASN A 79 1.11 17.52 -8.77
C ASN A 79 2.52 18.14 -8.89
N LYS A 80 2.78 19.21 -8.15
CA LYS A 80 4.15 19.59 -7.80
C LYS A 80 4.36 19.34 -6.33
N GLU A 81 5.09 18.27 -5.99
CA GLU A 81 6.40 18.40 -5.34
C GLU A 81 7.05 17.04 -5.00
N ALA A 82 8.34 16.98 -5.33
CA ALA A 82 9.41 16.10 -4.90
C ALA A 82 10.61 17.06 -4.76
N THR A 83 11.51 17.06 -3.77
CA THR A 83 12.00 16.07 -2.81
C THR A 83 12.95 16.78 -1.81
N ASN A 84 13.18 16.11 -0.67
CA ASN A 84 14.35 16.16 0.24
C ASN A 84 14.36 17.17 1.41
N GLY A 85 14.28 16.59 2.62
CA GLY A 85 15.21 16.92 3.72
C GLY A 85 14.76 17.99 4.71
N ILE A 86 13.67 17.72 5.45
CA ILE A 86 13.38 18.03 6.86
C ILE A 86 11.95 17.49 7.09
N SER A 87 11.74 16.71 8.15
CA SER A 87 10.52 15.94 8.47
C SER A 87 9.33 16.81 8.91
N GLY A 88 9.07 17.93 8.23
CA GLY A 88 8.08 18.91 8.67
C GLY A 88 7.03 19.30 7.64
N ASP A 89 7.06 18.74 6.42
CA ASP A 89 6.10 19.17 5.39
C ASP A 89 5.66 18.08 4.39
N SER A 90 5.85 16.81 4.75
CA SER A 90 5.29 15.72 3.97
C SER A 90 3.77 15.68 4.14
N ALA A 91 3.03 15.30 3.09
CA ALA A 91 1.58 15.10 3.22
C ALA A 91 1.24 14.03 4.28
N LEU A 92 2.16 13.09 4.55
CA LEU A 92 2.02 12.06 5.56
C LEU A 92 2.12 12.66 6.97
N ASP A 93 3.12 13.52 7.22
CA ASP A 93 3.29 14.23 8.49
C ASP A 93 2.06 15.06 8.84
N ARG A 94 1.49 15.80 7.87
CA ARG A 94 0.23 16.52 8.10
C ARG A 94 -0.93 15.59 8.48
N GLY A 95 -1.03 14.43 7.85
CA GLY A 95 -2.01 13.40 8.21
C GLY A 95 -1.81 12.88 9.64
N PHE A 96 -0.56 12.63 10.01
CA PHE A 96 -0.19 12.20 11.35
C PHE A 96 -0.45 13.27 12.41
N GLN A 97 -0.04 14.52 12.19
CA GLN A 97 -0.34 15.62 13.12
C GLN A 97 -1.84 15.85 13.29
N SER A 98 -2.64 15.69 12.22
CA SER A 98 -4.10 15.74 12.31
C SER A 98 -4.64 14.60 13.17
N TYR A 99 -4.10 13.39 13.00
CA TYR A 99 -4.46 12.24 13.81
C TYR A 99 -4.08 12.44 15.28
N MET A 100 -2.84 12.82 15.60
CA MET A 100 -2.38 13.04 16.97
C MET A 100 -3.26 14.07 17.70
N ARG A 101 -3.63 15.17 17.03
CA ARG A 101 -4.56 16.17 17.60
C ARG A 101 -5.94 15.60 17.93
N SER A 102 -6.43 14.61 17.18
CA SER A 102 -7.71 13.97 17.49
C SER A 102 -7.70 13.13 18.77
N PHE A 103 -6.51 12.77 19.26
CA PHE A 103 -6.29 12.08 20.54
C PHE A 103 -5.79 13.01 21.65
N ASP A 104 -5.94 14.34 21.47
CA ASP A 104 -5.45 15.34 22.44
C ASP A 104 -3.92 15.29 22.64
N TYR A 105 -3.17 14.86 21.60
CA TYR A 105 -1.72 15.04 21.53
C TYR A 105 -1.38 16.33 20.79
N HIS A 106 -0.52 17.12 21.39
CA HIS A 106 -0.01 18.38 20.87
C HIS A 106 1.47 18.30 20.54
N GLU A 107 1.98 19.34 19.89
CA GLU A 107 3.42 19.48 19.67
C GLU A 107 4.16 19.49 21.01
N GLY A 108 5.19 18.67 21.13
CA GLY A 108 5.93 18.47 22.37
C GLY A 108 5.52 17.20 23.14
N ASP A 109 4.32 16.66 22.91
CA ASP A 109 3.86 15.42 23.53
C ASP A 109 4.44 14.16 22.89
N TYR A 110 5.06 14.31 21.72
CA TYR A 110 5.75 13.24 21.01
C TYR A 110 6.99 13.78 20.30
N SER A 111 7.79 12.88 19.74
CA SER A 111 8.87 13.20 18.81
C SER A 111 8.83 12.25 17.63
N VAL A 112 8.62 12.77 16.41
CA VAL A 112 8.80 11.96 15.19
C VAL A 112 10.27 11.60 15.06
N LEU A 113 10.55 10.31 14.90
CA LEU A 113 11.90 9.77 14.73
C LEU A 113 12.22 9.52 13.27
N THR A 114 11.27 8.94 12.53
CA THR A 114 11.41 8.71 11.09
C THR A 114 10.05 8.52 10.43
N GLU A 115 10.00 8.89 9.15
CA GLU A 115 8.89 8.60 8.25
C GLU A 115 9.36 7.61 7.18
N HIS A 116 8.48 6.71 6.75
CA HIS A 116 8.75 5.79 5.65
C HIS A 116 7.53 5.72 4.73
N VAL A 117 7.73 6.01 3.44
CA VAL A 117 6.68 5.98 2.41
C VAL A 117 7.04 4.98 1.33
N LYS A 118 6.14 4.06 1.04
CA LYS A 118 6.28 3.07 -0.04
C LYS A 118 4.96 2.93 -0.80
N GLY A 119 4.84 3.62 -1.93
CA GLY A 119 3.61 3.62 -2.72
C GLY A 119 2.46 4.30 -1.96
N ASN A 120 1.42 3.52 -1.65
CA ASN A 120 0.27 3.99 -0.86
C ASN A 120 0.39 3.69 0.63
N ASP A 121 1.50 3.10 1.07
CA ASP A 121 1.74 2.76 2.46
C ASP A 121 2.67 3.81 3.09
N GLY A 122 2.29 4.32 4.26
CA GLY A 122 3.02 5.33 5.01
C GLY A 122 3.19 4.90 6.46
N LEU A 123 4.38 5.05 7.01
CA LEU A 123 4.71 4.69 8.38
C LEU A 123 5.41 5.87 9.06
N ILE A 124 5.03 6.12 10.30
CA ILE A 124 5.68 7.09 11.17
C ILE A 124 6.10 6.37 12.44
N ILE A 125 7.38 6.43 12.76
CA ILE A 125 7.90 6.02 14.06
C ILE A 125 8.06 7.29 14.89
N TYR A 126 7.52 7.26 16.10
CA TYR A 126 7.60 8.36 17.03
C TYR A 126 7.83 7.86 18.45
N GLU A 127 8.40 8.72 19.28
CA GLU A 127 8.49 8.53 20.72
C GLU A 127 7.33 9.26 21.39
N ASP A 128 6.57 8.57 22.23
CA ASP A 128 5.53 9.17 23.06
C ASP A 128 6.16 9.71 24.35
N LYS A 129 6.07 11.03 24.56
CA LYS A 129 6.67 11.71 25.72
C LYS A 129 5.69 11.82 26.90
N LYS A 130 4.42 11.46 26.73
CA LYS A 130 3.43 11.41 27.81
C LYS A 130 3.52 10.14 28.63
N GLN A 131 4.12 9.07 28.11
CA GLN A 131 4.24 7.81 28.84
C GLN A 131 5.38 7.86 29.86
N GLU A 132 5.13 7.29 31.04
CA GLU A 132 6.13 7.17 32.11
C GLU A 132 7.23 6.15 31.77
N GLU A 133 6.96 5.21 30.87
CA GLU A 133 7.95 4.24 30.43
C GLU A 133 8.94 4.91 29.47
N PRO A 134 10.22 5.02 29.86
CA PRO A 134 11.23 5.60 29.00
C PRO A 134 11.38 4.70 27.77
N GLU A 135 11.41 5.33 26.58
CA GLU A 135 11.74 4.68 25.29
C GLU A 135 10.63 3.85 24.63
N ALA A 136 9.35 4.11 24.96
CA ALA A 136 8.23 3.54 24.21
C ALA A 136 8.19 4.10 22.78
N TYR A 137 8.81 3.40 21.83
CA TYR A 137 8.70 3.71 20.41
C TYR A 137 7.35 3.24 19.90
N TRP A 138 6.59 4.14 19.30
CA TRP A 138 5.32 3.86 18.66
C TRP A 138 5.46 3.90 17.14
N MET A 139 4.66 3.08 16.48
CA MET A 139 4.53 3.07 15.03
C MET A 139 3.10 3.36 14.64
N ALA A 140 2.90 4.35 13.78
CA ALA A 140 1.62 4.65 13.16
C ALA A 140 1.68 4.31 11.67
N PHE A 141 0.68 3.58 11.19
CA PHE A 141 0.53 3.17 9.80
C PHE A 141 -0.63 3.93 9.14
N PHE A 142 -0.38 4.38 7.93
CA PHE A 142 -1.27 5.19 7.11
C PHE A 142 -1.39 4.58 5.72
N LYS A 143 -2.60 4.66 5.15
CA LYS A 143 -2.85 4.35 3.75
C LYS A 143 -3.21 5.60 2.98
N LYS A 144 -2.67 5.72 1.77
CA LYS A 144 -3.00 6.80 0.85
C LYS A 144 -4.18 6.41 -0.03
N GLU A 145 -5.30 7.13 0.12
CA GLU A 145 -6.51 6.97 -0.66
C GLU A 145 -6.96 8.33 -1.18
N HIS A 146 -7.30 8.44 -2.47
CA HIS A 146 -7.71 9.71 -3.09
C HIS A 146 -6.74 10.88 -2.80
N ASN A 147 -5.43 10.61 -2.81
CA ASN A 147 -4.36 11.53 -2.46
C ASN A 147 -4.33 12.06 -1.02
N GLN A 148 -5.08 11.45 -0.11
CA GLN A 148 -5.08 11.77 1.32
C GLN A 148 -4.54 10.59 2.13
N TRP A 149 -3.80 10.89 3.20
CA TRP A 149 -3.29 9.88 4.12
C TRP A 149 -4.30 9.64 5.24
N ASN A 150 -4.79 8.41 5.32
CA ASN A 150 -5.74 7.98 6.33
C ASN A 150 -5.03 7.06 7.32
N TRP A 151 -5.28 7.28 8.61
CA TRP A 151 -4.76 6.39 9.65
C TRP A 151 -5.38 5.00 9.50
N ALA A 152 -4.53 3.98 9.44
CA ALA A 152 -4.92 2.60 9.29
C ALA A 152 -4.65 1.79 10.56
N GLY A 153 -3.66 2.16 11.35
CA GLY A 153 -3.36 1.47 12.60
C GLY A 153 -2.20 2.09 13.36
N GLY A 154 -2.05 1.70 14.62
CA GLY A 154 -0.95 2.13 15.47
C GLY A 154 -0.62 1.06 16.50
N THR A 155 0.64 0.95 16.88
CA THR A 155 1.12 -0.12 17.77
C THR A 155 2.43 0.28 18.46
N SER A 156 2.69 -0.25 19.66
CA SER A 156 3.90 0.03 20.45
C SER A 156 4.99 -1.00 20.18
N CYS A 157 6.18 -0.55 19.81
CA CYS A 157 7.33 -1.41 19.56
C CYS A 157 8.15 -1.71 20.83
N ALA A 158 7.68 -1.28 22.01
CA ALA A 158 8.38 -1.36 23.30
C ALA A 158 8.58 -2.81 23.81
N ASP A 159 7.56 -3.66 23.69
CA ASP A 159 7.58 -5.03 24.25
C ASP A 159 7.93 -6.12 23.23
N GLY A 160 8.75 -5.75 22.24
CA GLY A 160 9.26 -6.67 21.23
C GLY A 160 8.22 -7.15 20.21
N TRP A 161 6.92 -6.88 20.40
CA TRP A 161 5.86 -7.03 19.39
C TRP A 161 4.52 -6.45 19.89
N SER A 162 3.79 -5.79 19.01
CA SER A 162 2.36 -5.54 19.17
C SER A 162 1.68 -5.66 17.81
N SER A 163 0.40 -6.06 17.81
CA SER A 163 -0.43 -6.14 16.61
C SER A 163 -1.67 -5.29 16.76
N ASN A 164 -1.97 -4.51 15.74
CA ASN A 164 -3.27 -3.87 15.58
C ASN A 164 -4.05 -4.70 14.56
N PRO A 165 -5.21 -5.30 14.90
CA PRO A 165 -5.97 -6.18 14.01
C PRO A 165 -6.67 -5.44 12.84
N ASN A 166 -6.29 -4.18 12.59
CA ASN A 166 -6.70 -3.45 11.41
C ASN A 166 -5.91 -3.95 10.20
N GLN A 167 -6.54 -4.12 9.04
CA GLN A 167 -5.86 -4.68 7.87
C GLN A 167 -4.94 -3.64 7.18
N PRO A 168 -3.61 -3.89 7.04
CA PRO A 168 -2.86 -5.09 7.44
C PRO A 168 -2.45 -5.10 8.91
N ASP A 169 -2.34 -6.29 9.49
CA ASP A 169 -1.82 -6.41 10.86
C ASP A 169 -0.40 -5.84 10.89
N LEU A 170 -0.21 -4.79 11.68
CA LEU A 170 1.08 -4.14 11.85
C LEU A 170 1.83 -4.83 12.99
N TRP A 171 2.97 -5.45 12.68
CA TRP A 171 3.89 -6.03 13.64
C TRP A 171 5.14 -5.16 13.73
N CYS A 172 5.59 -4.81 14.93
CA CYS A 172 6.90 -4.15 15.10
C CYS A 172 7.57 -4.51 16.43
N GLY A 173 8.89 -4.38 16.50
CA GLY A 173 9.62 -4.51 17.75
C GLY A 173 10.97 -3.80 17.70
N SER A 174 11.58 -3.60 18.87
CA SER A 174 12.91 -3.01 19.00
C SER A 174 14.00 -4.05 19.22
N LEU A 175 15.18 -3.79 18.65
CA LEU A 175 16.42 -4.50 18.90
C LEU A 175 17.50 -3.49 19.34
N GLN A 176 18.26 -3.87 20.37
CA GLN A 176 19.38 -3.07 20.85
C GLN A 176 20.70 -3.58 20.26
N GLY A 177 21.44 -2.69 19.61
CA GLY A 177 22.78 -2.96 19.09
C GLY A 177 22.88 -2.82 17.58
N SER A 178 24.09 -2.52 17.10
CA SER A 178 24.34 -2.23 15.69
C SER A 178 24.47 -3.46 14.80
N HIS A 179 24.65 -4.65 15.39
CA HIS A 179 25.15 -5.85 14.73
C HIS A 179 24.09 -6.74 14.07
N PHE A 180 22.86 -6.26 13.88
CA PHE A 180 21.81 -7.06 13.22
C PHE A 180 21.79 -6.77 11.72
N SER A 181 21.93 -7.81 10.91
CA SER A 181 21.90 -7.74 9.45
C SER A 181 20.50 -7.91 8.89
N LYS A 182 19.68 -8.76 9.52
CA LYS A 182 18.31 -9.03 9.09
C LYS A 182 17.45 -9.56 10.23
N VAL A 183 16.14 -9.34 10.09
CA VAL A 183 15.12 -10.01 10.89
C VAL A 183 14.20 -10.75 9.94
N LEU A 184 13.84 -11.97 10.31
CA LEU A 184 12.94 -12.84 9.57
C LEU A 184 11.69 -13.10 10.39
N ILE A 185 10.54 -13.09 9.73
CA ILE A 185 9.23 -13.39 10.29
C ILE A 185 8.63 -14.61 9.57
N GLY A 186 7.93 -15.49 10.29
CA GLY A 186 7.34 -16.73 9.73
C GLY A 186 8.07 -17.97 10.23
N GLY A 187 8.14 -19.06 9.44
CA GLY A 187 9.03 -20.19 9.74
C GLY A 187 8.45 -21.38 10.51
N ASN A 188 7.12 -21.54 10.55
CA ASN A 188 6.55 -22.85 10.84
C ASN A 188 6.65 -23.77 9.61
N SER A 189 6.30 -25.06 9.73
CA SER A 189 6.47 -26.04 8.64
C SER A 189 5.74 -25.66 7.33
N THR A 190 4.77 -24.75 7.40
CA THR A 190 3.90 -24.35 6.29
C THR A 190 4.13 -22.94 5.76
N THR A 191 4.94 -22.10 6.41
CA THR A 191 5.13 -20.69 6.03
C THR A 191 6.60 -20.34 5.85
N PRO A 192 7.05 -19.95 4.64
CA PRO A 192 8.44 -19.56 4.43
C PRO A 192 8.78 -18.31 5.24
N ASN A 193 10.04 -18.23 5.70
CA ASN A 193 10.55 -17.03 6.34
C ASN A 193 10.52 -15.84 5.36
N LYS A 194 9.93 -14.72 5.77
CA LYS A 194 9.97 -13.44 5.08
C LYS A 194 10.93 -12.49 5.79
N GLU A 195 11.71 -11.75 5.02
CA GLU A 195 12.55 -10.69 5.59
C GLU A 195 11.70 -9.47 5.91
N VAL A 196 11.91 -8.90 7.09
CA VAL A 196 11.19 -7.70 7.55
C VAL A 196 12.03 -6.45 7.33
N ASN A 197 11.38 -5.30 7.37
CA ASN A 197 12.08 -4.03 7.23
C ASN A 197 12.78 -3.67 8.55
N LEU A 198 13.99 -3.14 8.44
CA LEU A 198 14.78 -2.65 9.57
C LEU A 198 14.98 -1.15 9.43
N LEU A 199 14.65 -0.42 10.49
CA LEU A 199 14.78 1.02 10.60
C LEU A 199 15.76 1.32 11.74
N ARG A 200 16.93 1.85 11.40
CA ARG A 200 17.90 2.29 12.40
C ARG A 200 17.46 3.64 12.93
N ILE A 201 17.23 3.69 14.23
CA ILE A 201 16.92 4.92 14.97
C ILE A 201 18.14 5.30 15.82
N LYS A 202 18.00 6.31 16.67
CA LYS A 202 19.09 6.85 17.50
C LYS A 202 19.67 5.79 18.45
N ASP A 203 20.91 6.00 18.89
CA ASP A 203 21.55 5.23 19.99
C ASP A 203 21.68 3.72 19.74
N ASN A 204 22.01 3.34 18.49
CA ASN A 204 22.16 1.95 18.05
C ASN A 204 20.90 1.09 18.22
N LYS A 205 19.73 1.72 18.28
CA LYS A 205 18.45 1.00 18.29
C LYS A 205 17.95 0.76 16.88
N ILE A 206 17.35 -0.39 16.70
CA ILE A 206 16.78 -0.82 15.42
C ILE A 206 15.33 -1.18 15.69
N ILE A 207 14.41 -0.54 14.97
CA ILE A 207 13.01 -0.96 14.93
C ILE A 207 12.82 -1.84 13.71
N TRP A 208 12.27 -3.03 13.90
CA TRP A 208 11.84 -3.87 12.80
C TRP A 208 10.31 -3.80 12.67
N TYR A 209 9.80 -3.96 11.45
CA TYR A 209 8.36 -4.05 11.24
C TYR A 209 7.95 -4.92 10.04
N TYR A 210 6.75 -5.48 10.13
CA TYR A 210 6.11 -6.28 9.09
C TYR A 210 4.62 -5.92 9.00
N LEU A 211 4.15 -5.71 7.77
CA LEU A 211 2.73 -5.51 7.46
C LEU A 211 2.18 -6.84 6.95
N ASP A 212 1.28 -7.45 7.73
CA ASP A 212 0.68 -8.72 7.39
C ASP A 212 -0.71 -8.54 6.78
N TYR A 213 -0.78 -8.69 5.45
CA TYR A 213 -2.04 -8.67 4.72
C TYR A 213 -2.73 -10.04 4.70
N ASP A 214 -1.99 -11.11 5.02
CA ASP A 214 -2.42 -12.51 4.92
C ASP A 214 -2.87 -13.12 6.27
N HIS A 215 -2.74 -12.35 7.36
CA HIS A 215 -3.17 -12.71 8.72
C HIS A 215 -2.60 -14.06 9.21
N TYR A 216 -1.27 -14.18 9.22
CA TYR A 216 -0.59 -15.35 9.76
C TYR A 216 -0.92 -15.56 11.24
N LYS A 217 -1.37 -16.77 11.55
CA LYS A 217 -1.76 -17.16 12.91
C LYS A 217 -0.57 -17.44 13.82
N ASP A 218 0.48 -18.04 13.25
CA ASP A 218 1.69 -18.40 13.98
C ASP A 218 2.89 -17.71 13.34
N ILE A 219 3.57 -16.89 14.14
CA ILE A 219 4.71 -16.10 13.70
C ILE A 219 5.89 -16.44 14.59
N SER A 220 7.01 -16.83 13.96
CA SER A 220 8.30 -16.86 14.64
C SER A 220 9.19 -15.76 14.13
N ILE A 221 9.98 -15.17 15.03
CA ILE A 221 10.87 -14.04 14.73
C ILE A 221 12.31 -14.48 14.99
N LEU A 222 13.14 -14.35 13.96
CA LEU A 222 14.56 -14.69 13.98
C LEU A 222 15.39 -13.48 13.56
N ALA A 223 16.18 -12.94 14.49
CA ALA A 223 17.17 -11.92 14.20
C ALA A 223 18.53 -12.58 13.89
N LYS A 224 19.19 -12.15 12.82
CA LYS A 224 20.54 -12.60 12.47
C LYS A 224 21.53 -11.47 12.68
N LYS A 225 22.61 -11.77 13.40
CA LYS A 225 23.73 -10.86 13.60
C LYS A 225 24.72 -10.91 12.43
N ASP A 226 25.57 -9.90 12.31
CA ASP A 226 26.59 -9.76 11.27
C ASP A 226 27.65 -10.87 11.34
N ASP A 227 27.97 -11.34 12.55
CA ASP A 227 28.85 -12.48 12.82
C ASP A 227 28.24 -13.85 12.44
N GLY A 228 26.99 -13.84 11.96
CA GLY A 228 26.24 -15.05 11.60
C GLY A 228 25.45 -15.66 12.74
N ALA A 229 25.60 -15.17 13.98
CA ALA A 229 24.84 -15.64 15.13
C ALA A 229 23.34 -15.38 14.93
N LYS A 230 22.53 -16.28 15.50
CA LYS A 230 21.07 -16.27 15.37
C LYS A 230 20.46 -16.07 16.74
N LEU A 231 19.56 -15.11 16.85
CA LEU A 231 18.76 -14.82 18.04
C LEU A 231 17.29 -15.09 17.73
N TRP A 232 16.71 -16.06 18.40
CA TRP A 232 15.27 -16.25 18.38
C TRP A 232 14.63 -15.24 19.31
N VAL A 233 13.73 -14.43 18.77
CA VAL A 233 13.09 -13.36 19.53
C VAL A 233 11.77 -13.87 20.13
N LYS A 234 10.96 -14.64 19.37
CA LYS A 234 9.74 -15.27 19.89
C LYS A 234 9.14 -16.31 18.92
N LEU A 235 8.36 -17.25 19.44
CA LEU A 235 7.48 -18.15 18.67
C LEU A 235 6.06 -17.95 19.21
N LEU A 236 5.15 -17.44 18.39
CA LEU A 236 3.76 -17.18 18.77
C LEU A 236 2.87 -18.30 18.23
N SER A 237 2.17 -18.98 19.13
CA SER A 237 0.96 -19.74 18.83
C SER A 237 -0.22 -18.81 19.04
N SER A 238 -1.23 -18.84 18.17
CA SER A 238 -2.40 -17.95 18.17
C SER A 238 -3.32 -18.05 19.43
N GLN A 239 -2.82 -18.46 20.60
CA GLN A 239 -3.58 -18.63 21.83
C GLN A 239 -3.05 -17.75 22.97
N LYS A 240 -3.72 -16.61 23.17
CA LYS A 240 -3.64 -15.64 24.30
C LYS A 240 -2.25 -15.07 24.65
N PRO A 241 -2.18 -13.80 25.11
CA PRO A 241 -0.91 -13.20 25.50
C PRO A 241 -0.28 -13.98 26.66
N VAL A 242 0.89 -14.56 26.42
CA VAL A 242 1.77 -15.11 27.46
C VAL A 242 2.67 -13.96 27.91
N ASP A 243 2.62 -13.67 29.21
CA ASP A 243 3.47 -12.68 29.88
C ASP A 243 4.94 -12.89 29.49
N ALA A 244 5.53 -11.88 28.85
CA ALA A 244 6.84 -11.96 28.22
C ALA A 244 8.01 -11.72 29.20
N LYS A 245 7.91 -12.21 30.44
CA LYS A 245 8.94 -11.94 31.46
C LYS A 245 10.08 -12.94 31.54
N ASP A 246 9.95 -14.13 30.97
CA ASP A 246 11.03 -15.12 31.00
C ASP A 246 11.16 -15.80 29.64
N HIS A 247 12.40 -16.16 29.28
CA HIS A 247 12.84 -17.00 28.15
C HIS A 247 13.64 -16.29 27.03
N TYR A 248 14.90 -15.99 27.36
CA TYR A 248 15.98 -16.01 26.38
C TYR A 248 16.44 -17.46 26.19
N PHE A 249 16.08 -18.11 25.09
CA PHE A 249 16.66 -19.41 24.73
C PHE A 249 17.97 -19.21 23.96
N THR A 250 19.09 -19.45 24.64
CA THR A 250 20.38 -19.65 23.96
C THR A 250 20.36 -20.98 23.20
N SER A 251 21.02 -21.04 22.04
CA SER A 251 20.95 -22.13 21.07
C SER A 251 21.45 -23.51 21.52
N ASP A 252 21.89 -23.68 22.76
CA ASP A 252 22.48 -24.92 23.26
C ASP A 252 21.48 -25.97 23.77
N GLU A 253 20.21 -25.62 24.01
CA GLU A 253 19.27 -26.54 24.68
C GLU A 253 18.49 -27.49 23.75
N ARG A 254 18.65 -27.41 22.42
CA ARG A 254 17.89 -28.25 21.47
C ARG A 254 18.58 -29.55 21.03
N LYS A 255 19.44 -30.14 21.88
CA LYS A 255 20.07 -31.45 21.61
C LYS A 255 19.56 -32.62 22.46
N LYS A 256 18.44 -32.46 23.17
CA LYS A 256 17.76 -33.57 23.82
C LYS A 256 16.25 -33.38 23.73
N GLU A 257 15.65 -33.93 22.67
CA GLU A 257 14.34 -34.60 22.65
C GLU A 257 14.14 -35.27 21.28
#